data_AF-A0A1G6QYC8-F1
#
_entry.id   AF-A0A1G6QYC8-F1
#
_cell.length_a   1.000
_cell.length_b   1.000
_cell.length_c   1.000
_cell.angle_alpha   90.00
_cell.angle_beta   90.00
_cell.angle_gamma   90.00
#
_symmetry.space_group_name_H-M   'P 1'
#
loop_
_entity.id
_entity.type
_entity.pdbx_description
1 polymer ?
#
loop_
_entity_poly.entity_id
_entity_poly.type
_entity_poly.pdbx_seq_one_letter_code
_entity_poly.pdbx_strand_id
1 'polypeptide(L)'
;MIRVYCDSNIYRYLNTKHPGYNQELLNAFDALNDKMLFTFSDAHLDDLKDSKPEYIEADLLLMGNYVKDNYFLHDLIRDKATGPYLATPIQAFKGKDYDAYRKTFENPFDIDALLNDLDDFPEGKLAKQLLKGLLDIPIGAIASQHNFAAMDEKSIALFNKMIPGYNPQMSMNEFINSIWPYSKSLLEDKKEFTELRRFVSSYMNRDDYSFENWGMAFDERIKKSTLGKSYLELIDSILSDNQKKDLYQRFNYAYNMLETFNITQERSGKSIKKFNMNSLNTDALHAWYASFSDYLVTDDKGLQVKAFIVYQLLGLPVKVLSSKDFINYRTLLLGQEETLQTFIKSIQHDLKHSMQLYDRNDPFKNESVKTFKPGHPYFNYFNRFQIIHSEEISFIAFYCDRNSHASFMMYREIELLVAKLNRMLGIDIDGRGEYKMEENDKYNDDEYIRKWIFGNMHFRLLTASKSWGNTICLGFEILDEQ
;
A
#
# COMPACT_ATOMS: atom_id res chain seq x y z
N MET A 1 3.84 2.60 14.75
CA MET A 1 3.17 1.49 15.44
C MET A 1 3.17 0.36 14.45
N ILE A 2 3.11 -0.90 14.84
CA ILE A 2 2.93 -1.98 13.88
C ILE A 2 1.62 -1.69 13.12
N ARG A 3 1.74 -1.54 11.81
CA ARG A 3 0.64 -1.26 10.89
C ARG A 3 0.22 -2.57 10.26
N VAL A 4 -1.08 -2.86 10.31
CA VAL A 4 -1.67 -4.08 9.76
C VAL A 4 -2.72 -3.67 8.74
N TYR A 5 -2.48 -4.04 7.48
CA TYR A 5 -3.46 -3.93 6.42
C TYR A 5 -4.11 -5.29 6.23
N CYS A 6 -5.43 -5.37 6.37
CA CYS A 6 -6.18 -6.58 6.15
C CYS A 6 -6.96 -6.45 4.85
N ASP A 7 -7.05 -7.51 4.06
CA ASP A 7 -7.95 -7.58 2.90
C ASP A 7 -9.43 -7.65 3.35
N SER A 8 -10.35 -7.27 2.47
CA SER A 8 -11.80 -7.29 2.70
C SER A 8 -12.31 -8.65 3.17
N ASN A 9 -11.71 -9.76 2.70
CA ASN A 9 -12.08 -11.11 3.14
C ASN A 9 -11.86 -11.34 4.65
N ILE A 10 -10.83 -10.73 5.25
CA ILE A 10 -10.49 -10.88 6.66
C ILE A 10 -11.59 -10.25 7.52
N TYR A 11 -12.04 -9.05 7.18
CA TYR A 11 -13.13 -8.39 7.90
C TYR A 11 -14.44 -9.18 7.81
N ARG A 12 -14.74 -9.77 6.64
CA ARG A 12 -15.91 -10.65 6.48
C ARG A 12 -15.85 -11.87 7.40
N TYR A 13 -14.66 -12.42 7.68
CA TYR A 13 -14.50 -13.54 8.62
C TYR A 13 -14.69 -13.14 10.09
N LEU A 14 -14.70 -11.85 10.42
CA LEU A 14 -15.06 -11.35 11.76
C LEU A 14 -16.57 -11.28 11.97
N ASN A 15 -17.36 -11.29 10.90
CA ASN A 15 -18.81 -11.20 10.97
C ASN A 15 -19.42 -12.54 11.38
N THR A 16 -20.06 -12.60 12.55
CA THR A 16 -20.70 -13.81 13.11
C THR A 16 -21.79 -14.40 12.22
N LYS A 17 -22.33 -13.63 11.28
CA LYS A 17 -23.34 -14.09 10.31
C LYS A 17 -22.73 -14.62 9.01
N HIS A 18 -21.43 -14.43 8.78
CA HIS A 18 -20.77 -14.86 7.55
C HIS A 18 -20.42 -16.37 7.61
N PRO A 19 -20.58 -17.14 6.52
CA PRO A 19 -20.29 -18.58 6.52
C PRO A 19 -18.83 -18.91 6.87
N GLY A 20 -17.91 -18.02 6.53
CA GLY A 20 -16.48 -18.12 6.86
C GLY A 20 -16.10 -17.51 8.21
N TYR A 21 -17.06 -17.29 9.12
CA TYR A 21 -16.79 -16.72 10.44
C TYR A 21 -15.69 -17.49 11.17
N ASN A 22 -14.76 -16.76 11.79
CA ASN A 22 -13.67 -17.32 12.57
C ASN A 22 -13.55 -16.64 13.93
N GLN A 23 -13.97 -17.35 14.98
CA GLN A 23 -13.92 -16.85 16.37
C GLN A 23 -12.49 -16.60 16.86
N GLU A 24 -11.52 -17.42 16.47
CA GLU A 24 -10.12 -17.24 16.90
C GLU A 24 -9.52 -15.98 16.29
N LEU A 25 -9.88 -15.70 15.03
CA LEU A 25 -9.50 -14.47 14.35
C LEU A 25 -10.11 -13.25 15.04
N LEU A 26 -11.40 -13.30 15.37
CA LEU A 26 -12.07 -12.23 16.13
C LEU A 26 -11.35 -11.97 17.48
N ASN A 27 -11.08 -13.04 18.23
CA ASN A 27 -10.35 -12.93 19.50
C ASN A 27 -8.94 -12.35 19.33
N ALA A 28 -8.28 -12.61 18.20
CA ALA A 28 -6.99 -12.01 17.88
C ALA A 28 -7.11 -10.52 17.59
N PHE A 29 -8.10 -10.10 16.80
CA PHE A 29 -8.39 -8.70 16.52
C PHE A 29 -8.71 -7.92 17.81
N ASP A 30 -9.62 -8.43 18.63
CA ASP A 30 -10.01 -7.80 19.90
C ASP A 30 -8.81 -7.65 20.85
N ALA A 31 -7.95 -8.66 20.93
CA ALA A 31 -6.76 -8.62 21.76
C ALA A 31 -5.69 -7.65 21.27
N LEU A 32 -5.70 -7.27 19.99
CA LEU A 32 -4.66 -6.47 19.34
C LEU A 32 -5.12 -5.05 18.98
N ASN A 33 -6.41 -4.75 19.08
CA ASN A 33 -7.04 -3.49 18.66
C ASN A 33 -6.44 -2.25 19.35
N ASP A 34 -6.00 -2.37 20.60
CA ASP A 34 -5.37 -1.29 21.39
C ASP A 34 -3.84 -1.32 21.37
N LYS A 35 -3.24 -2.20 20.55
CA LYS A 35 -1.80 -2.49 20.55
C LYS A 35 -1.13 -2.22 19.22
N MET A 36 -1.90 -2.27 18.14
CA MET A 36 -1.45 -2.07 16.77
C MET A 36 -2.40 -1.12 16.04
N LEU A 37 -2.04 -0.74 14.82
CA LEU A 37 -2.84 0.13 13.99
C LEU A 37 -3.34 -0.63 12.77
N PHE A 38 -4.65 -0.84 12.70
CA PHE A 38 -5.30 -1.41 11.52
C PHE A 38 -5.65 -0.29 10.53
N THR A 39 -5.35 -0.52 9.25
CA THR A 39 -5.54 0.48 8.18
C THR A 39 -6.50 -0.05 7.12
N PHE A 40 -7.25 0.84 6.49
CA PHE A 40 -8.06 0.53 5.30
C PHE A 40 -7.75 1.51 4.16
N SER A 41 -8.35 1.29 3.00
CA SER A 41 -8.09 2.10 1.80
C SER A 41 -9.27 2.08 0.83
N ASP A 42 -9.11 2.79 -0.28
CA ASP A 42 -10.01 2.76 -1.42
C ASP A 42 -10.30 1.38 -1.99
N ALA A 43 -9.34 0.44 -1.93
CA ALA A 43 -9.55 -0.90 -2.44
C ALA A 43 -10.70 -1.62 -1.71
N HIS A 44 -10.85 -1.38 -0.39
CA HIS A 44 -11.96 -1.91 0.40
C HIS A 44 -13.31 -1.32 -0.01
N LEU A 45 -13.32 -0.01 -0.31
CA LEU A 45 -14.53 0.69 -0.71
C LEU A 45 -14.98 0.20 -2.09
N ASP A 46 -14.01 0.02 -2.99
CA ASP A 46 -14.27 -0.45 -4.35
C ASP A 46 -14.72 -1.92 -4.40
N ASP A 47 -14.34 -2.76 -3.44
CA ASP A 47 -14.90 -4.11 -3.26
C ASP A 47 -16.39 -4.10 -2.89
N LEU A 48 -16.86 -3.03 -2.23
CA LEU A 48 -18.21 -2.91 -1.72
C LEU A 48 -19.14 -2.13 -2.67
N LYS A 49 -18.61 -1.38 -3.63
CA LYS A 49 -19.39 -0.43 -4.47
C LYS A 49 -20.60 -1.05 -5.19
N ASP A 50 -20.50 -2.34 -5.56
CA ASP A 50 -21.55 -3.07 -6.28
C ASP A 50 -22.36 -4.01 -5.38
N SER A 51 -22.14 -3.96 -4.06
CA SER A 51 -22.88 -4.75 -3.06
C SER A 51 -24.24 -4.12 -2.72
N LYS A 52 -25.12 -4.89 -2.06
CA LYS A 52 -26.39 -4.35 -1.57
C LYS A 52 -26.14 -3.31 -0.45
N PRO A 53 -26.90 -2.19 -0.40
CA PRO A 53 -26.70 -1.13 0.60
C PRO A 53 -26.65 -1.63 2.05
N GLU A 54 -27.53 -2.56 2.41
CA GLU A 54 -27.58 -3.18 3.75
C GLU A 54 -26.30 -3.93 4.13
N TYR A 55 -25.60 -4.54 3.16
CA TYR A 55 -24.33 -5.23 3.37
C TYR A 55 -23.16 -4.25 3.40
N ILE A 56 -23.21 -3.20 2.57
CA ILE A 56 -22.19 -2.15 2.56
C ILE A 56 -22.11 -1.49 3.94
N GLU A 57 -23.24 -1.03 4.49
CA GLU A 57 -23.24 -0.36 5.78
C GLU A 57 -22.77 -1.29 6.91
N ALA A 58 -23.24 -2.55 6.93
CA ALA A 58 -22.84 -3.52 7.95
C ALA A 58 -21.33 -3.84 7.92
N ASP A 59 -20.77 -4.06 6.72
CA ASP A 59 -19.35 -4.37 6.56
C ASP A 59 -18.46 -3.15 6.90
N LEU A 60 -18.86 -1.94 6.48
CA LEU A 60 -18.14 -0.71 6.80
C LEU A 60 -18.17 -0.40 8.31
N LEU A 61 -19.30 -0.62 8.99
CA LEU A 61 -19.41 -0.49 10.45
C LEU A 61 -18.49 -1.48 11.17
N LEU A 62 -18.51 -2.75 10.76
CA LEU A 62 -17.67 -3.78 11.36
C LEU A 62 -16.19 -3.46 11.19
N MET A 63 -15.76 -3.09 9.97
CA MET A 63 -14.39 -2.67 9.69
C MET A 63 -14.00 -1.44 10.54
N GLY A 64 -14.90 -0.47 10.64
CA GLY A 64 -14.73 0.76 11.42
C GLY A 64 -14.39 0.54 12.89
N ASN A 65 -14.85 -0.56 13.50
CA ASN A 65 -14.53 -0.90 14.91
C ASN A 65 -13.05 -1.17 15.14
N TYR A 66 -12.30 -1.56 14.10
CA TYR A 66 -10.88 -1.89 14.18
C TYR A 66 -10.00 -0.83 13.51
N VAL A 67 -10.36 -0.41 12.30
CA VAL A 67 -9.55 0.57 11.55
C VAL A 67 -9.75 2.00 12.02
N LYS A 68 -10.87 2.28 12.72
CA LYS A 68 -11.28 3.62 13.15
C LYS A 68 -11.37 4.57 11.94
N ASP A 69 -10.45 5.52 11.85
CA ASP A 69 -10.32 6.52 10.80
C ASP A 69 -8.97 6.44 10.05
N ASN A 70 -8.22 5.34 10.21
CA ASN A 70 -6.91 5.12 9.59
C ASN A 70 -7.04 4.77 8.10
N TYR A 71 -7.15 5.79 7.27
CA TYR A 71 -7.46 5.65 5.85
C TYR A 71 -6.24 5.94 4.98
N PHE A 72 -5.92 5.04 4.04
CA PHE A 72 -4.95 5.29 2.98
C PHE A 72 -5.64 5.67 1.68
N LEU A 73 -5.14 6.73 1.06
CA LEU A 73 -5.60 7.22 -0.23
C LEU A 73 -4.39 7.54 -1.11
N HIS A 74 -4.45 7.14 -2.37
CA HIS A 74 -3.55 7.61 -3.42
C HIS A 74 -4.17 8.83 -4.10
N ASP A 75 -3.60 10.01 -3.87
CA ASP A 75 -4.07 11.24 -4.52
C ASP A 75 -3.49 11.32 -5.93
N LEU A 76 -4.34 11.18 -6.95
CA LEU A 76 -3.95 11.23 -8.36
C LEU A 76 -3.76 12.66 -8.90
N ILE A 77 -4.21 13.68 -8.16
CA ILE A 77 -4.33 15.06 -8.65
C ILE A 77 -3.28 15.96 -7.99
N ARG A 78 -3.31 16.09 -6.66
CA ARG A 78 -2.50 17.08 -5.95
C ARG A 78 -1.11 16.56 -5.67
N ASP A 79 -1.03 15.47 -4.91
CA ASP A 79 0.23 15.00 -4.33
C ASP A 79 0.87 13.87 -5.17
N LYS A 80 0.10 13.23 -6.06
CA LYS A 80 0.54 12.07 -6.88
C LYS A 80 1.23 10.99 -6.04
N ALA A 81 0.71 10.80 -4.83
CA ALA A 81 1.33 10.00 -3.79
C ALA A 81 0.26 9.34 -2.93
N THR A 82 0.64 8.23 -2.30
CA THR A 82 -0.17 7.60 -1.27
C THR A 82 0.23 8.09 0.10
N GLY A 83 -0.78 8.49 0.89
CA GLY A 83 -0.57 8.99 2.24
C GLY A 83 -1.69 8.59 3.20
N PRO A 84 -1.48 8.82 4.50
CA PRO A 84 -2.48 8.63 5.53
C PRO A 84 -3.44 9.82 5.59
N TYR A 85 -4.73 9.53 5.76
CA TYR A 85 -5.81 10.49 5.92
C TYR A 85 -6.70 10.05 7.09
N LEU A 86 -7.49 10.99 7.61
CA LEU A 86 -8.48 10.72 8.66
C LEU A 86 -9.88 10.70 8.06
N ALA A 87 -10.42 9.50 7.87
CA ALA A 87 -11.81 9.30 7.50
C ALA A 87 -12.25 7.92 7.98
N THR A 88 -13.43 7.81 8.59
CA THR A 88 -14.01 6.49 8.88
C THR A 88 -14.42 5.80 7.57
N PRO A 89 -14.51 4.45 7.53
CA PRO A 89 -14.95 3.73 6.34
C PRO A 89 -16.26 4.25 5.73
N ILE A 90 -17.24 4.61 6.57
CA ILE A 90 -18.52 5.18 6.11
C ILE A 90 -18.33 6.57 5.50
N GLN A 91 -17.54 7.43 6.13
CA GLN A 91 -17.28 8.78 5.63
C GLN A 91 -16.54 8.72 4.28
N ALA A 92 -15.51 7.89 4.18
CA ALA A 92 -14.74 7.70 2.96
C ALA A 92 -15.61 7.13 1.83
N PHE A 93 -16.46 6.13 2.12
CA PHE A 93 -17.38 5.56 1.14
C PHE A 93 -18.38 6.59 0.61
N LYS A 94 -18.98 7.39 1.50
CA LYS A 94 -19.94 8.45 1.12
C LYS A 94 -19.29 9.62 0.38
N GLY A 95 -17.99 9.84 0.56
CA GLY A 95 -17.22 10.84 -0.16
C GLY A 95 -16.95 10.49 -1.62
N LYS A 96 -17.18 9.23 -2.04
CA LYS A 96 -16.98 8.77 -3.41
C LYS A 96 -18.25 8.90 -4.25
N ASP A 97 -18.11 9.48 -5.44
CA ASP A 97 -19.18 9.52 -6.44
C ASP A 97 -19.09 8.30 -7.36
N TYR A 98 -19.68 7.19 -6.90
CA TYR A 98 -19.75 5.96 -7.68
C TYR A 98 -20.70 6.04 -8.90
N ASP A 99 -21.58 7.04 -8.95
CA ASP A 99 -22.43 7.27 -10.13
C ASP A 99 -21.62 7.95 -11.24
N ALA A 100 -20.82 8.98 -10.90
CA ALA A 100 -19.87 9.59 -11.83
C ALA A 100 -18.84 8.57 -12.33
N TYR A 101 -18.33 7.71 -11.43
CA TYR A 101 -17.46 6.60 -11.81
C TYR A 101 -18.14 5.69 -12.86
N ARG A 102 -19.38 5.25 -12.62
CA ARG A 102 -20.11 4.36 -13.54
C ARG A 102 -20.38 5.03 -14.89
N LYS A 103 -20.79 6.30 -14.90
CA LYS A 103 -20.99 7.07 -16.14
C LYS A 103 -19.70 7.20 -16.95
N THR A 104 -18.59 7.56 -16.29
CA THR A 104 -17.28 7.67 -16.92
C THR A 104 -16.80 6.30 -17.42
N PHE A 105 -17.08 5.23 -16.69
CA PHE A 105 -16.73 3.88 -17.13
C PHE A 105 -17.59 3.43 -18.34
N GLU A 106 -18.84 3.85 -18.46
CA GLU A 106 -19.64 3.54 -19.64
C GLU A 106 -19.17 4.31 -20.87
N ASN A 107 -18.83 5.59 -20.70
CA ASN A 107 -18.38 6.46 -21.78
C ASN A 107 -17.21 7.37 -21.33
N PRO A 108 -15.95 6.86 -21.30
CA PRO A 108 -14.83 7.57 -20.69
C PRO A 108 -14.34 8.80 -21.46
N PHE A 109 -14.78 8.97 -22.71
CA PHE A 109 -14.36 10.06 -23.58
C PHE A 109 -15.54 10.90 -24.07
N ASP A 110 -16.62 10.95 -23.28
CA ASP A 110 -17.69 11.91 -23.48
C ASP A 110 -17.21 13.33 -23.13
N ILE A 111 -16.47 13.97 -24.04
CA ILE A 111 -15.95 15.33 -23.84
C ILE A 111 -17.07 16.31 -23.51
N ASP A 112 -18.26 16.11 -24.09
CA ASP A 112 -19.38 17.01 -23.87
C ASP A 112 -19.91 16.91 -22.44
N ALA A 113 -20.03 15.70 -21.89
CA ALA A 113 -20.40 15.48 -20.50
C ALA A 113 -19.28 15.86 -19.52
N LEU A 114 -18.03 15.52 -19.82
CA LEU A 114 -16.87 15.75 -18.94
C LEU A 114 -16.50 17.22 -18.79
N LEU A 115 -16.78 18.03 -19.82
CA LEU A 115 -16.42 19.45 -19.87
C LEU A 115 -17.66 20.35 -19.95
N ASN A 116 -18.82 19.89 -19.47
CA ASN A 116 -20.05 20.67 -19.50
C ASN A 116 -19.89 22.01 -18.75
N ASP A 117 -19.18 22.00 -17.63
CA ASP A 117 -18.94 23.20 -16.82
C ASP A 117 -18.04 24.24 -17.52
N LEU A 118 -17.31 23.85 -18.58
CA LEU A 118 -16.55 24.79 -19.40
C LEU A 118 -17.44 25.63 -20.33
N ASP A 119 -18.71 25.25 -20.51
CA ASP A 119 -19.66 26.02 -21.31
C ASP A 119 -20.16 27.28 -20.58
N ASP A 120 -19.86 27.43 -19.29
CA ASP A 120 -20.29 28.57 -18.47
C ASP A 120 -19.47 29.85 -18.75
N PHE A 121 -18.31 29.75 -19.41
CA PHE A 121 -17.47 30.90 -19.71
C PHE A 121 -16.85 30.84 -21.13
N PRO A 122 -16.62 31.99 -21.79
CA PRO A 122 -16.16 32.05 -23.19
C PRO A 122 -14.86 31.29 -23.47
N GLU A 123 -13.88 31.38 -22.56
CA GLU A 123 -12.58 30.71 -22.68
C GLU A 123 -12.72 29.19 -22.58
N GLY A 124 -13.67 28.70 -21.77
CA GLY A 124 -13.96 27.28 -21.61
C GLY A 124 -14.59 26.69 -22.88
N LYS A 125 -15.49 27.42 -23.54
CA LYS A 125 -16.03 27.04 -24.86
C LYS A 125 -14.94 26.92 -25.92
N LEU A 126 -14.01 27.87 -25.95
CA LEU A 126 -12.87 27.83 -26.87
C LEU A 126 -11.96 26.64 -26.58
N ALA A 127 -11.64 26.37 -25.30
CA ALA A 127 -10.85 25.21 -24.90
C ALA A 127 -11.52 23.89 -25.32
N LYS A 128 -12.84 23.77 -25.12
CA LYS A 128 -13.64 22.61 -25.53
C LYS A 128 -13.61 22.42 -27.05
N GLN A 129 -13.73 23.49 -27.83
CA GLN A 129 -13.62 23.44 -29.31
C GLN A 129 -12.23 23.00 -29.78
N LEU A 130 -11.16 23.51 -29.15
CA LEU A 130 -9.79 23.10 -29.47
C LEU A 130 -9.54 21.63 -29.15
N LEU A 131 -10.05 21.13 -28.01
CA LEU A 131 -9.95 19.71 -27.64
C LEU A 131 -10.69 18.81 -28.63
N LYS A 132 -11.89 19.20 -29.07
CA LYS A 132 -12.61 18.49 -30.14
C LYS A 132 -11.80 18.45 -31.43
N GLY A 133 -11.25 19.59 -31.84
CA GLY A 133 -10.39 19.67 -33.03
C GLY A 133 -9.14 18.77 -32.94
N LEU A 134 -8.55 18.61 -31.75
CA LEU A 134 -7.45 17.67 -31.54
C LEU A 134 -7.89 16.20 -31.65
N LEU A 135 -9.09 15.87 -31.16
CA LEU A 135 -9.64 14.52 -31.28
C LEU A 135 -10.05 14.14 -32.71
N ASP A 136 -10.32 15.14 -33.56
CA ASP A 136 -10.67 14.92 -34.97
C ASP A 136 -9.43 14.70 -35.87
N ILE A 137 -8.21 14.85 -35.34
CA ILE A 137 -6.98 14.61 -36.09
C ILE A 137 -6.87 13.11 -36.46
N PRO A 138 -6.53 12.77 -37.72
CA PRO A 138 -6.27 11.39 -38.12
C PRO A 138 -5.12 10.75 -37.33
N ILE A 139 -5.32 9.53 -36.84
CA ILE A 139 -4.29 8.84 -36.05
C ILE A 139 -2.98 8.62 -36.81
N GLY A 140 -3.04 8.45 -38.15
CA GLY A 140 -1.85 8.28 -38.99
C GLY A 140 -0.96 9.51 -39.08
N ALA A 141 -1.43 10.68 -38.64
CA ALA A 141 -0.60 11.87 -38.50
C ALA A 141 0.25 11.86 -37.22
N ILE A 142 -0.10 11.01 -36.24
CA ILE A 142 0.50 10.98 -34.90
C ILE A 142 1.24 9.65 -34.65
N ALA A 143 0.74 8.55 -35.21
CA ALA A 143 1.33 7.22 -35.12
C ALA A 143 1.96 6.82 -36.47
N SER A 144 3.19 6.30 -36.44
CA SER A 144 3.83 5.70 -37.61
C SER A 144 2.97 4.57 -38.18
N GLN A 145 2.90 4.44 -39.51
CA GLN A 145 2.16 3.36 -40.17
C GLN A 145 2.56 1.99 -39.60
N HIS A 146 1.61 1.28 -38.98
CA HIS A 146 1.86 -0.06 -38.47
C HIS A 146 2.15 -1.03 -39.62
N ASN A 147 3.25 -1.75 -39.52
CA ASN A 147 3.64 -2.77 -40.51
C ASN A 147 2.99 -4.11 -40.17
N PHE A 148 1.75 -4.30 -40.60
CA PHE A 148 1.03 -5.57 -40.47
C PHE A 148 1.73 -6.76 -41.14
N ALA A 149 2.62 -6.51 -42.10
CA ALA A 149 3.32 -7.58 -42.84
C ALA A 149 4.34 -8.35 -41.98
N ALA A 150 4.74 -7.82 -40.82
CA ALA A 150 5.67 -8.48 -39.90
C ALA A 150 4.99 -9.30 -38.80
N MET A 151 3.66 -9.31 -38.73
CA MET A 151 2.89 -9.98 -37.67
C MET A 151 2.40 -11.36 -38.12
N ASP A 152 2.36 -12.32 -37.19
CA ASP A 152 1.72 -13.61 -37.44
C ASP A 152 0.18 -13.51 -37.44
N GLU A 153 -0.48 -14.55 -37.94
CA GLU A 153 -1.94 -14.60 -38.06
C GLU A 153 -2.68 -14.41 -36.74
N LYS A 154 -2.13 -14.92 -35.62
CA LYS A 154 -2.74 -14.79 -34.30
C LYS A 154 -2.68 -13.34 -33.81
N SER A 155 -1.56 -12.68 -34.03
CA SER A 155 -1.34 -11.28 -33.65
C SER A 155 -2.23 -10.35 -34.48
N ILE A 156 -2.40 -10.63 -35.78
CA ILE A 156 -3.33 -9.90 -36.65
C ILE A 156 -4.77 -10.10 -36.17
N ALA A 157 -5.16 -11.34 -35.84
CA ALA A 157 -6.50 -11.63 -35.34
C ALA A 157 -6.81 -10.90 -34.02
N LEU A 158 -5.86 -10.88 -33.08
CA LEU A 158 -6.01 -10.12 -31.83
C LEU A 158 -6.11 -8.62 -32.12
N PHE A 159 -5.25 -8.06 -32.97
CA PHE A 159 -5.31 -6.64 -33.33
C PHE A 159 -6.66 -6.25 -33.93
N ASN A 160 -7.17 -7.04 -34.87
CA ASN A 160 -8.48 -6.80 -35.50
C ASN A 160 -9.64 -6.93 -34.49
N LYS A 161 -9.48 -7.74 -33.44
CA LYS A 161 -10.42 -7.83 -32.33
C LYS A 161 -10.34 -6.59 -31.42
N MET A 162 -9.12 -6.08 -31.18
CA MET A 162 -8.88 -4.90 -30.35
C MET A 162 -9.39 -3.62 -31.00
N ILE A 163 -9.10 -3.42 -32.28
CA ILE A 163 -9.46 -2.21 -33.04
C ILE A 163 -10.11 -2.65 -34.35
N PRO A 164 -11.40 -2.99 -34.33
CA PRO A 164 -12.11 -3.41 -35.53
C PRO A 164 -12.14 -2.31 -36.58
N GLY A 165 -11.75 -2.63 -37.83
CA GLY A 165 -11.81 -1.67 -38.93
C GLY A 165 -10.76 -0.56 -38.88
N TYR A 166 -9.62 -0.78 -38.20
CA TYR A 166 -8.49 0.15 -38.16
C TYR A 166 -8.17 0.74 -39.54
N ASN A 167 -8.10 2.07 -39.59
CA ASN A 167 -7.71 2.83 -40.77
C ASN A 167 -6.84 4.01 -40.32
N PRO A 168 -5.65 4.25 -40.90
CA PRO A 168 -4.82 5.40 -40.55
C PRO A 168 -5.52 6.77 -40.68
N GLN A 169 -6.60 6.85 -41.46
CA GLN A 169 -7.42 8.06 -41.62
C GLN A 169 -8.50 8.24 -40.56
N MET A 170 -8.73 7.25 -39.69
CA MET A 170 -9.70 7.38 -38.61
C MET A 170 -9.24 8.48 -37.64
N SER A 171 -10.19 9.25 -37.11
CA SER A 171 -9.88 10.26 -36.10
C SER A 171 -9.42 9.60 -34.80
N MET A 172 -8.74 10.36 -33.94
CA MET A 172 -8.40 9.90 -32.59
C MET A 172 -9.66 9.49 -31.81
N ASN A 173 -10.77 10.23 -31.96
CA ASN A 173 -12.05 9.87 -31.35
C ASN A 173 -12.59 8.53 -31.86
N GLU A 174 -12.58 8.30 -33.18
CA GLU A 174 -12.99 7.02 -33.77
C GLU A 174 -12.11 5.87 -33.32
N PHE A 175 -10.80 6.09 -33.21
CA PHE A 175 -9.85 5.09 -32.73
C PHE A 175 -10.12 4.70 -31.27
N ILE A 176 -10.28 5.70 -30.40
CA ILE A 176 -10.60 5.50 -28.98
C ILE A 176 -11.94 4.77 -28.82
N ASN A 177 -12.97 5.18 -29.56
CA ASN A 177 -14.28 4.51 -29.51
C ASN A 177 -14.23 3.08 -30.09
N SER A 178 -13.30 2.80 -31.00
CA SER A 178 -13.11 1.44 -31.56
C SER A 178 -12.39 0.50 -30.58
N ILE A 179 -11.42 1.01 -29.80
CA ILE A 179 -10.68 0.21 -28.83
C ILE A 179 -11.43 0.01 -27.51
N TRP A 180 -12.26 0.99 -27.10
CA TRP A 180 -12.92 0.98 -25.81
C TRP A 180 -13.77 -0.27 -25.54
N PRO A 181 -14.59 -0.81 -26.48
CA PRO A 181 -15.36 -2.03 -26.24
C PRO A 181 -14.50 -3.23 -25.86
N TYR A 182 -13.34 -3.38 -26.49
CA TYR A 182 -12.38 -4.43 -26.15
C TYR A 182 -11.78 -4.20 -24.77
N SER A 183 -11.34 -2.96 -24.47
CA SER A 183 -10.81 -2.59 -23.15
C SER A 183 -11.83 -2.83 -22.03
N LYS A 184 -13.09 -2.43 -22.23
CA LYS A 184 -14.18 -2.70 -21.29
C LYS A 184 -14.40 -4.20 -21.09
N SER A 185 -14.39 -4.97 -22.18
CA SER A 185 -14.49 -6.44 -22.11
C SER A 185 -13.34 -7.07 -21.33
N LEU A 186 -12.11 -6.58 -21.43
CA LEU A 186 -11.00 -7.05 -20.59
C LEU A 186 -11.20 -6.73 -19.11
N LEU A 187 -11.74 -5.54 -18.81
CA LEU A 187 -11.99 -5.08 -17.44
C LEU A 187 -13.12 -5.86 -16.77
N GLU A 188 -14.17 -6.25 -17.50
CA GLU A 188 -15.39 -6.86 -16.94
C GLU A 188 -15.55 -8.36 -17.22
N ASP A 189 -15.15 -8.86 -18.41
CA ASP A 189 -15.35 -10.25 -18.82
C ASP A 189 -14.14 -11.14 -18.49
N LYS A 190 -14.40 -12.15 -17.67
CA LYS A 190 -13.44 -13.18 -17.27
C LYS A 190 -12.95 -14.02 -18.46
N LYS A 191 -13.79 -14.23 -19.49
CA LYS A 191 -13.42 -15.00 -20.69
C LYS A 191 -12.40 -14.25 -21.52
N GLU A 192 -12.63 -12.96 -21.77
CA GLU A 192 -11.75 -12.12 -22.58
C GLU A 192 -10.35 -12.05 -21.98
N PHE A 193 -10.24 -11.81 -20.66
CA PHE A 193 -8.95 -11.81 -19.99
C PHE A 193 -8.26 -13.19 -20.02
N THR A 194 -9.04 -14.28 -19.93
CA THR A 194 -8.49 -15.65 -20.07
C THR A 194 -7.95 -15.90 -21.48
N GLU A 195 -8.61 -15.38 -22.52
CA GLU A 195 -8.14 -15.49 -23.91
C GLU A 195 -6.84 -14.71 -24.13
N LEU A 196 -6.74 -13.49 -23.61
CA LEU A 196 -5.51 -12.71 -23.64
C LEU A 196 -4.33 -13.46 -23.00
N ARG A 197 -4.55 -14.07 -21.83
CA ARG A 197 -3.52 -14.88 -21.17
C ARG A 197 -3.10 -16.11 -21.97
N ARG A 198 -4.03 -16.76 -22.67
CA ARG A 198 -3.73 -17.88 -23.57
C ARG A 198 -2.95 -17.44 -24.79
N PHE A 199 -3.28 -16.26 -25.33
CA PHE A 199 -2.52 -15.66 -26.42
C PHE A 199 -1.06 -15.47 -26.00
N VAL A 200 -0.81 -14.86 -24.83
CA VAL A 200 0.55 -14.70 -24.29
C VAL A 200 1.24 -16.05 -24.06
N SER A 201 0.54 -17.04 -23.49
CA SER A 201 1.06 -18.40 -23.29
C SER A 201 1.45 -19.11 -24.59
N SER A 202 1.00 -18.64 -25.75
CA SER A 202 1.35 -19.26 -27.03
C SER A 202 2.72 -18.85 -27.55
N TYR A 203 3.32 -17.80 -26.99
CA TYR A 203 4.66 -17.30 -27.34
C TYR A 203 5.74 -17.70 -26.33
N MET A 204 5.34 -18.05 -25.11
CA MET A 204 6.27 -18.42 -24.05
C MET A 204 5.75 -19.65 -23.29
N ASN A 205 6.62 -20.63 -23.11
CA ASN A 205 6.28 -21.80 -22.30
C ASN A 205 6.43 -21.45 -20.81
N ARG A 206 5.29 -21.36 -20.12
CA ARG A 206 5.22 -21.06 -18.68
C ARG A 206 6.15 -21.94 -17.84
N ASP A 207 6.33 -23.21 -18.18
CA ASP A 207 7.09 -24.14 -17.33
C ASP A 207 8.58 -23.74 -17.21
N ASP A 208 9.09 -22.97 -18.17
CA ASP A 208 10.47 -22.50 -18.19
C ASP A 208 10.73 -21.36 -17.18
N TYR A 209 9.68 -20.65 -16.75
CA TYR A 209 9.81 -19.43 -15.96
C TYR A 209 8.68 -19.19 -14.94
N SER A 210 7.84 -20.16 -14.61
CA SER A 210 6.77 -19.93 -13.62
C SER A 210 7.30 -19.81 -12.20
N PHE A 211 6.64 -19.01 -11.37
CA PHE A 211 6.92 -18.94 -9.94
C PHE A 211 6.62 -20.27 -9.23
N GLU A 212 5.62 -21.01 -9.68
CA GLU A 212 5.25 -22.33 -9.11
C GLU A 212 6.41 -23.34 -9.22
N ASN A 213 7.12 -23.34 -10.35
CA ASN A 213 8.23 -24.28 -10.58
C ASN A 213 9.57 -23.77 -10.03
N TRP A 214 9.80 -22.46 -10.05
CA TRP A 214 11.13 -21.87 -9.83
C TRP A 214 11.23 -20.89 -8.67
N GLY A 215 10.13 -20.58 -7.98
CA GLY A 215 10.10 -19.52 -6.96
C GLY A 215 10.64 -18.21 -7.51
N MET A 216 11.40 -17.46 -6.71
CA MET A 216 12.00 -16.18 -7.14
C MET A 216 13.07 -16.33 -8.24
N ALA A 217 13.57 -17.54 -8.52
CA ALA A 217 14.53 -17.75 -9.62
C ALA A 217 13.89 -17.59 -11.01
N PHE A 218 12.57 -17.41 -11.08
CA PHE A 218 11.84 -17.13 -12.31
C PHE A 218 12.37 -15.89 -13.05
N ASP A 219 12.80 -14.86 -12.32
CA ASP A 219 13.28 -13.60 -12.89
C ASP A 219 14.53 -13.81 -13.74
N GLU A 220 15.48 -14.59 -13.21
CA GLU A 220 16.68 -15.02 -13.91
C GLU A 220 16.38 -15.97 -15.08
N ARG A 221 15.31 -16.76 -14.99
CA ARG A 221 14.86 -17.63 -16.10
C ARG A 221 14.30 -16.81 -17.25
N ILE A 222 13.48 -15.79 -16.99
CA ILE A 222 12.99 -14.86 -18.01
C ILE A 222 14.18 -14.14 -18.66
N LYS A 223 15.16 -13.69 -17.87
CA LYS A 223 16.37 -13.06 -18.40
C LYS A 223 17.17 -13.94 -19.36
N LYS A 224 17.21 -15.26 -19.11
CA LYS A 224 17.87 -16.25 -19.98
C LYS A 224 17.02 -16.69 -21.18
N SER A 225 15.75 -16.29 -21.24
CA SER A 225 14.88 -16.58 -22.37
C SER A 225 15.24 -15.69 -23.58
N THR A 226 14.52 -15.89 -24.69
CA THR A 226 14.64 -15.06 -25.90
C THR A 226 14.36 -13.57 -25.66
N LEU A 227 13.72 -13.22 -24.54
CA LEU A 227 13.46 -11.83 -24.16
C LEU A 227 14.71 -11.08 -23.67
N GLY A 228 15.71 -11.80 -23.14
CA GLY A 228 17.00 -11.22 -22.72
C GLY A 228 16.93 -10.19 -21.58
N LYS A 229 15.77 -10.08 -20.91
CA LYS A 229 15.46 -9.08 -19.89
C LYS A 229 14.88 -9.75 -18.65
N SER A 230 15.21 -9.23 -17.47
CA SER A 230 14.49 -9.58 -16.24
C SER A 230 13.03 -9.14 -16.32
N TYR A 231 12.20 -9.66 -15.43
CA TYR A 231 10.80 -9.28 -15.34
C TYR A 231 10.64 -7.77 -15.14
N LEU A 232 11.36 -7.16 -14.20
CA LEU A 232 11.28 -5.71 -14.00
C LEU A 232 11.77 -4.91 -15.21
N GLU A 233 12.78 -5.38 -15.93
CA GLU A 233 13.23 -4.75 -17.17
C GLU A 233 12.17 -4.83 -18.29
N LEU A 234 11.36 -5.90 -18.31
CA LEU A 234 10.20 -6.00 -19.20
C LEU A 234 9.10 -5.02 -18.81
N ILE A 235 8.78 -4.91 -17.51
CA ILE A 235 7.82 -3.92 -17.01
C ILE A 235 8.29 -2.51 -17.32
N ASP A 236 9.54 -2.18 -17.04
CA ASP A 236 10.08 -0.86 -17.33
C ASP A 236 10.04 -0.57 -18.85
N SER A 237 10.17 -1.59 -19.71
CA SER A 237 10.11 -1.38 -21.17
C SER A 237 8.74 -1.00 -21.72
N ILE A 238 7.65 -1.29 -20.99
CA ILE A 238 6.29 -0.89 -21.37
C ILE A 238 5.84 0.41 -20.70
N LEU A 239 6.64 0.97 -19.79
CA LEU A 239 6.37 2.22 -19.09
C LEU A 239 7.11 3.40 -19.73
N SER A 240 6.49 4.58 -19.72
CA SER A 240 7.19 5.83 -20.02
C SER A 240 8.23 6.16 -18.94
N ASP A 241 9.21 7.01 -19.25
CA ASP A 241 10.28 7.37 -18.29
C ASP A 241 9.77 8.01 -17.00
N ASN A 242 8.63 8.72 -17.06
CA ASN A 242 7.99 9.25 -15.87
C ASN A 242 7.31 8.14 -15.06
N GLN A 243 6.62 7.21 -15.70
CA GLN A 243 5.99 6.08 -15.02
C GLN A 243 6.99 5.11 -14.39
N LYS A 244 8.18 4.93 -14.98
CA LYS A 244 9.28 4.14 -14.38
C LYS A 244 9.73 4.70 -13.02
N LYS A 245 9.69 6.02 -12.87
CA LYS A 245 10.09 6.72 -11.62
C LYS A 245 8.96 6.74 -10.59
N ASP A 246 7.72 6.59 -11.04
CA ASP A 246 6.54 6.51 -10.18
C ASP A 246 6.39 5.08 -9.63
N LEU A 247 6.67 4.94 -8.32
CA LEU A 247 6.58 3.65 -7.65
C LEU A 247 5.16 3.07 -7.67
N TYR A 248 4.10 3.90 -7.63
CA TYR A 248 2.72 3.42 -7.68
C TYR A 248 2.43 2.77 -9.04
N GLN A 249 2.76 3.46 -10.12
CA GLN A 249 2.55 2.93 -11.47
C GLN A 249 3.41 1.68 -11.68
N ARG A 250 4.70 1.75 -11.38
CA ARG A 250 5.61 0.61 -11.51
C ARG A 250 5.14 -0.60 -10.71
N PHE A 251 4.64 -0.41 -9.49
CA PHE A 251 4.08 -1.47 -8.65
C PHE A 251 2.85 -2.10 -9.29
N ASN A 252 1.85 -1.29 -9.68
CA ASN A 252 0.60 -1.81 -10.23
C ASN A 252 0.82 -2.56 -11.55
N TYR A 253 1.69 -2.05 -12.43
CA TYR A 253 2.05 -2.79 -13.65
C TYR A 253 2.81 -4.08 -13.31
N ALA A 254 3.80 -4.02 -12.42
CA ALA A 254 4.53 -5.21 -11.99
C ALA A 254 3.63 -6.25 -11.30
N TYR A 255 2.53 -5.85 -10.66
CA TYR A 255 1.58 -6.78 -10.08
C TYR A 255 0.67 -7.42 -11.14
N ASN A 256 0.00 -6.59 -11.94
CA ASN A 256 -0.97 -7.06 -12.94
C ASN A 256 -0.32 -7.92 -14.04
N MET A 257 0.94 -7.64 -14.39
CA MET A 257 1.63 -8.37 -15.46
C MET A 257 2.13 -9.75 -15.03
N LEU A 258 2.18 -10.08 -13.74
CA LEU A 258 2.53 -11.44 -13.28
C LEU A 258 1.55 -12.47 -13.83
N GLU A 259 0.26 -12.14 -13.77
CA GLU A 259 -0.78 -13.02 -14.27
C GLU A 259 -0.89 -12.97 -15.80
N THR A 260 -0.69 -11.78 -16.39
CA THR A 260 -0.74 -11.58 -17.85
C THR A 260 0.35 -12.37 -18.57
N PHE A 261 1.58 -12.36 -18.04
CA PHE A 261 2.70 -13.19 -18.52
C PHE A 261 2.67 -14.63 -18.02
N ASN A 262 1.65 -15.01 -17.24
CA ASN A 262 1.47 -16.34 -16.66
C ASN A 262 2.65 -16.81 -15.77
N ILE A 263 3.40 -15.86 -15.20
CA ILE A 263 4.38 -16.13 -14.14
C ILE A 263 3.68 -16.72 -12.94
N THR A 264 2.55 -16.10 -12.58
CA THR A 264 1.55 -16.66 -11.67
C THR A 264 0.36 -17.21 -12.47
N GLN A 265 -0.25 -18.26 -11.94
CA GLN A 265 -1.48 -18.81 -12.49
C GLN A 265 -2.33 -19.38 -11.37
N GLU A 266 -3.39 -18.67 -11.03
CA GLU A 266 -4.33 -19.16 -10.03
C GLU A 266 -5.13 -20.35 -10.55
N ARG A 267 -5.29 -21.38 -9.71
CA ARG A 267 -6.06 -22.59 -10.04
C ARG A 267 -7.23 -22.75 -9.10
N SER A 268 -8.38 -23.08 -9.67
CA SER A 268 -9.55 -23.62 -8.96
C SER A 268 -9.66 -25.10 -9.28
N GLY A 269 -9.20 -25.95 -8.36
CA GLY A 269 -9.02 -27.37 -8.61
C GLY A 269 -8.02 -27.63 -9.74
N LYS A 270 -8.45 -28.35 -10.78
CA LYS A 270 -7.62 -28.64 -11.98
C LYS A 270 -7.65 -27.55 -13.06
N SER A 271 -8.49 -26.53 -12.90
CA SER A 271 -8.74 -25.50 -13.93
C SER A 271 -8.15 -24.14 -13.54
N ILE A 272 -7.81 -23.33 -14.54
CA ILE A 272 -7.37 -21.95 -14.34
C ILE A 272 -8.54 -21.15 -13.75
N LYS A 273 -8.29 -20.43 -12.65
CA LYS A 273 -9.27 -19.52 -12.04
C LYS A 273 -9.57 -18.40 -13.03
N LYS A 274 -10.87 -18.17 -13.28
CA LYS A 274 -11.34 -17.14 -14.18
C LYS A 274 -11.67 -15.88 -13.39
N PHE A 275 -11.08 -14.76 -13.79
CA PHE A 275 -11.34 -13.43 -13.26
C PHE A 275 -11.11 -12.40 -14.37
N ASN A 276 -11.58 -11.18 -14.16
CA ASN A 276 -11.41 -10.08 -15.09
C ASN A 276 -10.28 -9.15 -14.61
N MET A 277 -9.85 -8.23 -15.47
CA MET A 277 -8.74 -7.34 -15.15
C MET A 277 -9.08 -6.37 -14.01
N ASN A 278 -10.34 -5.97 -13.86
CA ASN A 278 -10.73 -5.07 -12.76
C ASN A 278 -10.55 -5.75 -11.38
N SER A 279 -10.95 -7.01 -11.22
CA SER A 279 -10.70 -7.76 -9.98
C SER A 279 -9.20 -7.90 -9.70
N LEU A 280 -8.39 -8.17 -10.73
CA LEU A 280 -6.92 -8.25 -10.58
C LEU A 280 -6.33 -6.89 -10.14
N ASN A 281 -6.85 -5.79 -10.68
CA ASN A 281 -6.42 -4.46 -10.33
C ASN A 281 -6.83 -4.08 -8.89
N THR A 282 -8.03 -4.47 -8.44
CA THR A 282 -8.43 -4.28 -7.04
C THR A 282 -7.51 -5.03 -6.08
N ASP A 283 -7.14 -6.28 -6.40
CA ASP A 283 -6.13 -7.03 -5.64
C ASP A 283 -4.77 -6.29 -5.63
N ALA A 284 -4.37 -5.73 -6.77
CA ALA A 284 -3.14 -4.94 -6.88
C ALA A 284 -3.18 -3.71 -5.97
N LEU A 285 -4.33 -3.03 -5.87
CA LEU A 285 -4.52 -1.90 -4.99
C LEU A 285 -4.45 -2.30 -3.51
N HIS A 286 -5.06 -3.43 -3.12
CA HIS A 286 -4.89 -3.96 -1.75
C HIS A 286 -3.41 -4.20 -1.42
N ALA A 287 -2.66 -4.83 -2.32
CA ALA A 287 -1.22 -5.03 -2.14
C ALA A 287 -0.45 -3.70 -2.12
N TRP A 288 -0.81 -2.74 -2.97
CA TRP A 288 -0.18 -1.43 -2.97
C TRP A 288 -0.36 -0.71 -1.64
N TYR A 289 -1.59 -0.60 -1.15
CA TYR A 289 -1.87 0.08 0.12
C TYR A 289 -1.28 -0.66 1.31
N ALA A 290 -1.23 -1.99 1.27
CA ALA A 290 -0.55 -2.77 2.28
C ALA A 290 0.97 -2.57 2.29
N SER A 291 1.57 -2.06 1.20
CA SER A 291 3.00 -1.76 1.13
C SER A 291 3.46 -0.66 2.12
N PHE A 292 2.49 0.11 2.66
CA PHE A 292 2.70 1.15 3.68
C PHE A 292 2.54 0.63 5.11
N SER A 293 2.23 -0.65 5.24
CA SER A 293 2.03 -1.37 6.49
C SER A 293 3.14 -2.39 6.74
N ASP A 294 3.27 -2.88 7.97
CA ASP A 294 4.24 -3.91 8.32
C ASP A 294 3.75 -5.31 7.89
N TYR A 295 2.43 -5.50 7.89
CA TYR A 295 1.77 -6.75 7.53
C TYR A 295 0.63 -6.53 6.53
N LEU A 296 0.54 -7.41 5.53
CA LEU A 296 -0.65 -7.68 4.72
C LEU A 296 -1.28 -8.99 5.23
N VAL A 297 -2.52 -8.95 5.70
CA VAL A 297 -3.27 -10.15 6.11
C VAL A 297 -4.37 -10.43 5.09
N THR A 298 -4.33 -11.60 4.45
CA THR A 298 -5.35 -12.05 3.49
C THR A 298 -5.35 -13.57 3.40
N ASP A 299 -6.50 -14.20 3.18
CA ASP A 299 -6.60 -15.62 2.84
C ASP A 299 -6.75 -15.89 1.33
N ASP A 300 -6.71 -14.84 0.49
CA ASP A 300 -6.62 -15.02 -0.96
C ASP A 300 -5.18 -15.40 -1.33
N LYS A 301 -4.97 -16.69 -1.63
CA LYS A 301 -3.66 -17.23 -2.02
C LYS A 301 -3.08 -16.55 -3.27
N GLY A 302 -3.94 -16.13 -4.19
CA GLY A 302 -3.56 -15.40 -5.38
C GLY A 302 -2.96 -14.04 -5.02
N LEU A 303 -3.64 -13.29 -4.16
CA LEU A 303 -3.13 -12.02 -3.63
C LEU A 303 -1.82 -12.23 -2.85
N GLN A 304 -1.76 -13.25 -1.99
CA GLN A 304 -0.56 -13.53 -1.19
C GLN A 304 0.69 -13.74 -2.06
N VAL A 305 0.61 -14.61 -3.07
CA VAL A 305 1.75 -14.95 -3.93
C VAL A 305 2.18 -13.75 -4.76
N LYS A 306 1.22 -13.04 -5.40
CA LYS A 306 1.53 -11.90 -6.25
C LYS A 306 2.13 -10.73 -5.44
N ALA A 307 1.54 -10.41 -4.29
CA ALA A 307 2.06 -9.38 -3.38
C ALA A 307 3.47 -9.74 -2.90
N PHE A 308 3.71 -10.98 -2.47
CA PHE A 308 5.03 -11.45 -2.06
C PHE A 308 6.09 -11.24 -3.16
N ILE A 309 5.79 -11.67 -4.40
CA ILE A 309 6.73 -11.53 -5.52
C ILE A 309 7.08 -10.06 -5.76
N VAL A 310 6.07 -9.19 -5.87
CA VAL A 310 6.29 -7.76 -6.17
C VAL A 310 7.03 -7.07 -5.02
N TYR A 311 6.71 -7.39 -3.76
CA TYR A 311 7.43 -6.86 -2.62
C TYR A 311 8.91 -7.25 -2.64
N GLN A 312 9.23 -8.52 -2.95
CA GLN A 312 10.62 -8.95 -3.04
C GLN A 312 11.36 -8.24 -4.19
N LEU A 313 10.74 -8.16 -5.37
CA LEU A 313 11.33 -7.51 -6.55
C LEU A 313 11.60 -6.02 -6.33
N LEU A 314 10.72 -5.33 -5.60
CA LEU A 314 10.83 -3.88 -5.35
C LEU A 314 11.48 -3.54 -4.00
N GLY A 315 11.94 -4.54 -3.24
CA GLY A 315 12.59 -4.32 -1.93
C GLY A 315 11.66 -3.76 -0.85
N LEU A 316 10.37 -4.09 -0.91
CA LEU A 316 9.36 -3.65 0.05
C LEU A 316 9.31 -4.66 1.22
N PRO A 317 9.46 -4.22 2.49
CA PRO A 317 9.69 -5.11 3.64
C PRO A 317 8.40 -5.70 4.23
N VAL A 318 7.29 -5.62 3.52
CA VAL A 318 5.97 -6.01 4.02
C VAL A 318 5.85 -7.52 4.11
N LYS A 319 5.36 -8.01 5.25
CA LYS A 319 5.14 -9.43 5.47
C LYS A 319 3.71 -9.80 5.10
N VAL A 320 3.58 -10.80 4.24
CA VAL A 320 2.27 -11.35 3.84
C VAL A 320 1.92 -12.51 4.78
N LEU A 321 0.75 -12.46 5.41
CA LEU A 321 0.26 -13.45 6.37
C LEU A 321 -1.12 -13.95 5.96
N SER A 322 -1.39 -15.24 6.18
CA SER A 322 -2.76 -15.75 6.24
C SER A 322 -3.44 -15.36 7.56
N SER A 323 -4.76 -15.50 7.66
CA SER A 323 -5.47 -15.34 8.93
C SER A 323 -4.93 -16.29 10.00
N LYS A 324 -4.61 -17.53 9.62
CA LYS A 324 -3.99 -18.53 10.49
C LYS A 324 -2.62 -18.08 10.98
N ASP A 325 -1.78 -17.55 10.10
CA ASP A 325 -0.47 -17.02 10.50
C ASP A 325 -0.65 -15.84 11.44
N PHE A 326 -1.55 -14.90 11.12
CA PHE A 326 -1.82 -13.76 12.00
C PHE A 326 -2.28 -14.17 13.41
N ILE A 327 -3.17 -15.17 13.52
CA ILE A 327 -3.58 -15.76 14.80
C ILE A 327 -2.38 -16.34 15.56
N ASN A 328 -1.50 -17.08 14.89
CA ASN A 328 -0.31 -17.66 15.51
C ASN A 328 0.70 -16.59 15.95
N TYR A 329 0.82 -15.51 15.18
CA TYR A 329 1.69 -14.37 15.48
C TYR A 329 1.17 -13.51 16.64
N ARG A 330 -0.12 -13.60 16.99
CA ARG A 330 -0.75 -12.86 18.11
C ARG A 330 0.08 -12.93 19.39
N THR A 331 0.54 -14.12 19.80
CA THR A 331 1.29 -14.29 21.04
C THR A 331 2.62 -13.53 21.02
N LEU A 332 3.30 -13.52 19.87
CA LEU A 332 4.54 -12.77 19.68
C LEU A 332 4.26 -11.26 19.77
N LEU A 333 3.19 -10.78 19.15
CA LEU A 333 2.81 -9.36 19.13
C LEU A 333 2.36 -8.87 20.52
N LEU A 334 1.66 -9.71 21.27
CA LEU A 334 1.27 -9.42 22.66
C LEU A 334 2.49 -9.43 23.60
N GLY A 335 3.45 -10.32 23.37
CA GLY A 335 4.69 -10.39 24.15
C GLY A 335 5.61 -9.18 23.97
N GLN A 336 5.35 -8.31 22.99
CA GLN A 336 6.08 -7.05 22.75
C GLN A 336 5.46 -5.86 23.49
N GLU A 337 4.38 -6.05 24.25
CA GLU A 337 3.87 -5.04 25.16
C GLU A 337 4.78 -4.91 26.38
N GLU A 338 5.18 -3.68 26.68
CA GLU A 338 6.16 -3.40 27.70
C GLU A 338 5.50 -2.91 29.00
N THR A 339 5.88 -3.54 30.11
CA THR A 339 5.81 -2.97 31.46
C THR A 339 7.14 -2.30 31.78
N LEU A 340 7.21 -1.47 32.83
CA LEU A 340 8.49 -0.85 33.21
C LEU A 340 9.59 -1.89 33.49
N GLN A 341 9.23 -3.00 34.13
CA GLN A 341 10.18 -4.06 34.47
C GLN A 341 10.68 -4.80 33.21
N THR A 342 9.78 -5.12 32.27
CA THR A 342 10.18 -5.79 31.01
C THR A 342 10.96 -4.84 30.13
N PHE A 343 10.58 -3.57 30.06
CA PHE A 343 11.27 -2.54 29.28
C PHE A 343 12.74 -2.41 29.70
N ILE A 344 13.00 -2.24 31.00
CA ILE A 344 14.37 -2.13 31.53
C ILE A 344 15.17 -3.42 31.24
N LYS A 345 14.57 -4.60 31.46
CA LYS A 345 15.23 -5.89 31.16
C LYS A 345 15.56 -6.03 29.66
N SER A 346 14.62 -5.68 28.79
CA SER A 346 14.78 -5.71 27.33
C SER A 346 15.91 -4.77 26.88
N ILE A 347 15.97 -3.54 27.40
CA ILE A 347 17.07 -2.60 27.13
C ILE A 347 18.40 -3.17 27.59
N GLN A 348 18.50 -3.68 28.82
CA GLN A 348 19.74 -4.25 29.34
C GLN A 348 20.23 -5.44 28.51
N HIS A 349 19.31 -6.25 28.01
CA HIS A 349 19.61 -7.34 27.08
C HIS A 349 20.12 -6.80 25.74
N ASP A 350 19.40 -5.87 25.12
CA ASP A 350 19.74 -5.34 23.81
C ASP A 350 21.03 -4.51 23.83
N LEU A 351 21.33 -3.78 24.90
CA LEU A 351 22.63 -3.11 25.08
C LEU A 351 23.82 -4.08 25.01
N LYS A 352 23.62 -5.36 25.35
CA LYS A 352 24.68 -6.39 25.34
C LYS A 352 24.68 -7.23 24.05
N HIS A 353 23.52 -7.42 23.44
CA HIS A 353 23.32 -8.44 22.41
C HIS A 353 22.78 -7.92 21.08
N SER A 354 22.33 -6.67 21.01
CA SER A 354 21.77 -6.12 19.76
C SER A 354 22.83 -5.87 18.70
N MET A 355 22.41 -5.90 17.43
CA MET A 355 23.28 -5.62 16.31
C MET A 355 23.54 -4.12 16.21
N GLN A 356 24.81 -3.71 16.39
CA GLN A 356 25.22 -2.34 16.11
C GLN A 356 25.23 -2.11 14.59
N LEU A 357 24.51 -1.09 14.13
CA LEU A 357 24.40 -0.72 12.72
C LEU A 357 25.41 0.35 12.33
N TYR A 358 25.56 1.36 13.19
CA TYR A 358 26.40 2.53 12.92
C TYR A 358 27.11 3.01 14.19
N ASP A 359 28.29 3.60 14.01
CA ASP A 359 29.03 4.37 15.01
C ASP A 359 29.40 5.71 14.36
N ARG A 360 28.96 6.83 14.93
CA ARG A 360 29.20 8.17 14.37
C ARG A 360 29.63 9.10 15.48
N ASN A 361 30.65 9.90 15.22
CA ASN A 361 30.98 11.04 16.06
C ASN A 361 30.56 12.31 15.31
N ASP A 362 29.73 13.13 15.92
CA ASP A 362 29.40 14.47 15.43
C ASP A 362 30.51 15.43 15.88
N PRO A 363 31.38 15.90 14.97
CA PRO A 363 32.50 16.75 15.33
C PRO A 363 32.06 18.18 15.72
N PHE A 364 30.83 18.58 15.40
CA PHE A 364 30.32 19.91 15.71
C PHE A 364 29.61 19.96 17.06
N LYS A 365 28.97 18.86 17.47
CA LYS A 365 28.30 18.73 18.78
C LYS A 365 29.15 18.04 19.86
N ASN A 366 30.31 17.51 19.50
CA ASN A 366 31.12 16.64 20.35
C ASN A 366 30.30 15.45 20.91
N GLU A 367 29.41 14.90 20.09
CA GLU A 367 28.52 13.80 20.45
C GLU A 367 28.99 12.50 19.80
N SER A 368 29.02 11.41 20.57
CA SER A 368 29.17 10.06 20.04
C SER A 368 27.79 9.38 19.98
N VAL A 369 27.42 8.90 18.80
CA VAL A 369 26.12 8.29 18.51
C VAL A 369 26.32 6.87 18.00
N LYS A 370 25.86 5.90 18.80
CA LYS A 370 25.85 4.48 18.41
C LYS A 370 24.43 4.03 18.13
N THR A 371 24.18 3.47 16.96
CA THR A 371 22.84 3.04 16.52
C THR A 371 22.73 1.53 16.52
N PHE A 372 21.64 1.00 17.06
CA PHE A 372 21.39 -0.42 17.23
C PHE A 372 20.04 -0.85 16.64
N LYS A 373 19.99 -2.12 16.22
CA LYS A 373 18.74 -2.81 15.86
C LYS A 373 18.33 -3.73 17.03
N PRO A 374 17.24 -3.42 17.75
CA PRO A 374 16.78 -4.23 18.87
C PRO A 374 16.28 -5.60 18.43
N GLY A 375 16.18 -6.52 19.38
CA GLY A 375 15.64 -7.87 19.14
C GLY A 375 14.16 -7.86 18.74
N HIS A 376 13.40 -6.88 19.25
CA HIS A 376 12.01 -6.62 18.91
C HIS A 376 11.71 -5.11 18.88
N PRO A 377 10.61 -4.68 18.23
CA PRO A 377 10.19 -3.28 18.30
C PRO A 377 9.63 -2.94 19.69
N TYR A 378 10.19 -1.92 20.35
CA TYR A 378 9.66 -1.44 21.63
C TYR A 378 8.29 -0.78 21.44
N PHE A 379 7.36 -1.09 22.34
CA PHE A 379 5.98 -0.58 22.31
C PHE A 379 5.26 -0.85 20.97
N ASN A 380 5.67 -1.88 20.24
CA ASN A 380 5.20 -2.16 18.88
C ASN A 380 5.43 -0.96 17.93
N TYR A 381 6.41 -0.08 18.17
CA TYR A 381 6.70 1.09 17.33
C TYR A 381 8.20 1.24 17.03
N PHE A 382 9.02 1.34 18.08
CA PHE A 382 10.41 1.74 17.94
C PHE A 382 11.28 0.56 17.54
N ASN A 383 11.72 0.53 16.30
CA ASN A 383 12.50 -0.56 15.73
C ASN A 383 14.01 -0.24 15.66
N ARG A 384 14.44 0.88 16.25
CA ARG A 384 15.83 1.30 16.42
C ARG A 384 15.99 2.00 17.76
N PHE A 385 17.19 1.95 18.30
CA PHE A 385 17.59 2.85 19.37
C PHE A 385 19.02 3.35 19.16
N GLN A 386 19.31 4.50 19.75
CA GLN A 386 20.61 5.14 19.76
C GLN A 386 21.06 5.39 21.18
N ILE A 387 22.35 5.20 21.43
CA ILE A 387 23.02 5.69 22.63
C ILE A 387 23.77 6.95 22.22
N ILE A 388 23.39 8.07 22.82
CA ILE A 388 23.97 9.37 22.54
C ILE A 388 24.75 9.78 23.79
N HIS A 389 26.05 10.00 23.61
CA HIS A 389 26.96 10.45 24.66
C HIS A 389 27.52 11.82 24.27
N SER A 390 27.30 12.80 25.13
CA SER A 390 27.88 14.14 25.06
C SER A 390 28.68 14.41 26.34
N GLU A 391 29.42 15.52 26.39
CA GLU A 391 30.14 15.93 27.61
C GLU A 391 29.21 16.14 28.82
N GLU A 392 27.96 16.55 28.57
CA GLU A 392 27.01 16.94 29.63
C GLU A 392 25.97 15.85 29.94
N ILE A 393 25.57 15.04 28.95
CA ILE A 393 24.41 14.15 29.04
C ILE A 393 24.65 12.85 28.29
N SER A 394 24.19 11.74 28.87
CA SER A 394 24.05 10.45 28.20
C SER A 394 22.59 10.02 28.21
N PHE A 395 22.03 9.73 27.04
CA PHE A 395 20.64 9.25 26.96
C PHE A 395 20.46 8.24 25.83
N ILE A 396 19.36 7.49 25.91
CA ILE A 396 18.95 6.51 24.91
C ILE A 396 17.77 7.10 24.14
N ALA A 397 17.87 7.13 22.81
CA ALA A 397 16.80 7.60 21.92
C ALA A 397 16.24 6.43 21.10
N PHE A 398 14.97 6.11 21.30
CA PHE A 398 14.23 5.13 20.52
C PHE A 398 13.51 5.83 19.36
N TYR A 399 13.53 5.24 18.17
CA TYR A 399 12.84 5.79 16.99
C TYR A 399 12.37 4.69 16.05
N CYS A 400 11.50 5.03 15.10
CA CYS A 400 11.09 4.11 14.04
C CYS A 400 11.79 4.47 12.72
N ASP A 401 12.33 3.44 12.08
CA ASP A 401 12.95 3.51 10.78
C ASP A 401 12.13 2.69 9.78
N ARG A 402 11.41 3.40 8.91
CA ARG A 402 10.60 2.84 7.82
C ARG A 402 11.24 3.20 6.48
N ASN A 403 10.97 2.38 5.46
CA ASN A 403 11.35 2.70 4.09
C ASN A 403 10.76 4.05 3.67
N SER A 404 11.47 4.75 2.77
CA SER A 404 11.15 6.13 2.36
C SER A 404 9.74 6.31 1.81
N HIS A 405 9.14 5.31 1.16
CA HIS A 405 7.77 5.40 0.64
C HIS A 405 6.72 5.34 1.77
N ALA A 406 7.02 4.72 2.90
CA ALA A 406 6.11 4.50 4.03
C ALA A 406 6.53 5.27 5.29
N SER A 407 7.35 6.31 5.13
CA SER A 407 8.01 7.03 6.22
C SER A 407 7.12 8.03 6.96
N PHE A 408 5.89 8.26 6.51
CA PHE A 408 4.97 9.18 7.16
C PHE A 408 4.57 8.67 8.56
N MET A 409 4.22 9.61 9.43
CA MET A 409 3.63 9.36 10.75
C MET A 409 2.10 9.35 10.63
N MET A 410 1.42 8.48 11.39
CA MET A 410 -0.04 8.55 11.53
C MET A 410 -0.39 9.06 12.93
N TYR A 411 -1.36 9.97 13.04
CA TYR A 411 -1.74 10.57 14.34
C TYR A 411 -2.18 9.53 15.39
N ARG A 412 -2.86 8.47 14.95
CA ARG A 412 -3.25 7.33 15.81
C ARG A 412 -2.05 6.57 16.38
N GLU A 413 -0.86 6.68 15.80
CA GLU A 413 0.37 6.12 16.39
C GLU A 413 0.80 6.91 17.64
N ILE A 414 0.64 8.23 17.63
CA ILE A 414 0.92 9.10 18.79
C ILE A 414 -0.05 8.74 19.92
N GLU A 415 -1.35 8.67 19.60
CA GLU A 415 -2.40 8.32 20.56
C GLU A 415 -2.08 7.00 21.28
N LEU A 416 -1.76 5.95 20.52
CA LEU A 416 -1.44 4.64 21.09
C LEU A 416 -0.14 4.64 21.90
N LEU A 417 0.88 5.36 21.45
CA LEU A 417 2.15 5.49 22.19
C LEU A 417 1.95 6.21 23.53
N VAL A 418 1.22 7.33 23.54
CA VAL A 418 0.91 8.06 24.77
C VAL A 418 0.10 7.18 25.72
N ALA A 419 -0.90 6.44 25.22
CA ALA A 419 -1.67 5.50 26.04
C ALA A 419 -0.79 4.38 26.64
N LYS A 420 0.16 3.82 25.86
CA LYS A 420 1.12 2.82 26.36
C LYS A 420 2.06 3.39 27.41
N LEU A 421 2.61 4.58 27.19
CA LEU A 421 3.49 5.25 28.13
C LEU A 421 2.76 5.62 29.42
N ASN A 422 1.52 6.12 29.33
CA ASN A 422 0.70 6.40 30.51
C ASN A 422 0.39 5.14 31.32
N ARG A 423 0.11 4.01 30.67
CA ARG A 423 -0.06 2.72 31.36
C ARG A 423 1.21 2.27 32.08
N MET A 424 2.39 2.54 31.51
CA MET A 424 3.67 2.14 32.07
C MET A 424 4.18 3.07 33.18
N LEU A 425 4.00 4.38 33.01
CA LEU A 425 4.68 5.43 33.80
C LEU A 425 3.72 6.26 34.66
N GLY A 426 2.41 6.15 34.45
CA GLY A 426 1.41 7.04 35.05
C GLY A 426 1.14 8.28 34.18
N ILE A 427 0.41 9.25 34.74
CA ILE A 427 0.04 10.47 34.01
C ILE A 427 1.30 11.31 33.73
N ASP A 428 1.34 11.96 32.57
CA ASP A 428 2.43 12.87 32.20
C ASP A 428 2.59 14.05 33.17
N ILE A 429 3.76 14.69 33.16
CA ILE A 429 4.09 15.77 34.10
C ILE A 429 3.16 16.99 33.99
N ASP A 430 2.54 17.19 32.82
CA ASP A 430 1.63 18.31 32.57
C ASP A 430 0.18 17.95 32.97
N GLY A 431 -0.07 16.73 33.45
CA GLY A 431 -1.39 16.26 33.86
C GLY A 431 -2.39 16.08 32.72
N ARG A 432 -1.92 15.94 31.47
CA ARG A 432 -2.79 15.90 30.28
C ARG A 432 -3.54 14.57 30.13
N GLY A 433 -2.94 13.46 30.56
CA GLY A 433 -3.57 12.14 30.54
C GLY A 433 -3.72 11.59 29.12
N GLU A 434 -4.92 11.14 28.78
CA GLU A 434 -5.24 10.58 27.46
C GLU A 434 -4.98 11.58 26.33
N TYR A 435 -4.44 11.07 25.21
CA TYR A 435 -4.14 11.90 24.05
C TYR A 435 -5.43 12.31 23.33
N LYS A 436 -5.54 13.59 23.00
CA LYS A 436 -6.69 14.13 22.26
C LYS A 436 -6.26 14.55 20.85
N MET A 437 -7.10 14.30 19.84
CA MET A 437 -6.73 14.55 18.44
C MET A 437 -6.54 16.03 18.11
N GLU A 438 -7.19 16.93 18.85
CA GLU A 438 -7.00 18.39 18.74
C GLU A 438 -5.59 18.83 19.14
N GLU A 439 -4.79 17.94 19.73
CA GLU A 439 -3.39 18.21 20.01
C GLU A 439 -2.50 18.13 18.76
N ASN A 440 -2.94 17.45 17.69
CA ASN A 440 -2.17 17.32 16.46
C ASN A 440 -1.87 18.69 15.82
N ASP A 441 -2.80 19.65 15.95
CA ASP A 441 -2.66 21.00 15.39
C ASP A 441 -1.55 21.82 16.07
N LYS A 442 -1.00 21.31 17.18
CA LYS A 442 0.01 21.99 17.99
C LYS A 442 1.44 21.55 17.73
N TYR A 443 1.66 20.48 16.96
CA TYR A 443 2.99 19.90 16.78
C TYR A 443 3.53 20.20 15.38
N ASN A 444 4.54 21.06 15.30
CA ASN A 444 5.42 21.14 14.12
C ASN A 444 6.51 20.05 14.17
N ASP A 445 7.34 19.98 13.13
CA ASP A 445 8.53 19.14 13.07
C ASP A 445 9.46 19.41 14.28
N ASP A 446 10.01 18.33 14.84
CA ASP A 446 10.93 18.33 15.99
C ASP A 446 10.33 18.84 17.33
N GLU A 447 9.00 18.90 17.44
CA GLU A 447 8.33 19.37 18.66
C GLU A 447 8.02 18.27 19.68
N TYR A 448 8.03 18.71 20.94
CA TYR A 448 7.79 17.91 22.13
C TYR A 448 6.31 17.54 22.29
N ILE A 449 6.03 16.24 22.50
CA ILE A 449 4.67 15.70 22.68
C ILE A 449 4.31 15.55 24.16
N ARG A 450 5.09 14.76 24.93
CA ARG A 450 4.81 14.39 26.35
C ARG A 450 6.07 14.00 27.14
N LYS A 451 6.06 14.22 28.47
CA LYS A 451 7.16 13.94 29.42
C LYS A 451 6.61 13.15 30.59
N TRP A 452 7.41 12.23 31.08
CA TRP A 452 7.13 11.49 32.31
C TRP A 452 8.38 11.45 33.18
N ILE A 453 8.16 11.48 34.49
CA ILE A 453 9.19 11.28 35.51
C ILE A 453 8.73 10.11 36.38
N PHE A 454 9.56 9.09 36.49
CA PHE A 454 9.29 7.93 37.34
C PHE A 454 10.54 7.59 38.14
N GLY A 455 10.55 7.92 39.44
CA GLY A 455 11.77 7.88 40.24
C GLY A 455 12.82 8.84 39.67
N ASN A 456 14.02 8.32 39.39
CA ASN A 456 15.11 9.06 38.75
C ASN A 456 15.16 8.92 37.21
N MET A 457 14.15 8.27 36.61
CA MET A 457 14.06 8.07 35.18
C MET A 457 13.19 9.13 34.52
N HIS A 458 13.70 9.71 33.44
CA HIS A 458 13.02 10.75 32.68
C HIS A 458 12.76 10.25 31.26
N PHE A 459 11.52 10.41 30.81
CA PHE A 459 11.07 10.00 29.48
C PHE A 459 10.53 11.19 28.71
N ARG A 460 10.90 11.32 27.43
CA ARG A 460 10.45 12.42 26.55
C ARG A 460 10.01 11.87 25.20
N LEU A 461 8.73 12.04 24.87
CA LEU A 461 8.19 11.73 23.56
C LEU A 461 8.16 13.00 22.71
N LEU A 462 8.68 12.94 21.49
CA LEU A 462 8.76 14.07 20.55
C LEU A 462 8.60 13.59 19.11
N THR A 463 8.19 14.48 18.22
CA THR A 463 8.31 14.25 16.77
C THR A 463 9.75 14.52 16.34
N ALA A 464 10.21 13.86 15.29
CA ALA A 464 11.53 14.10 14.72
C ALA A 464 11.50 14.01 13.20
N SER A 465 12.19 14.92 12.52
CA SER A 465 12.31 14.89 11.06
C SER A 465 13.57 14.16 10.61
N LYS A 466 13.41 13.30 9.61
CA LYS A 466 14.49 12.63 8.87
C LYS A 466 14.51 13.16 7.44
N SER A 467 15.62 12.96 6.74
CA SER A 467 15.78 13.35 5.33
C SER A 467 14.72 12.75 4.37
N TRP A 468 13.96 11.75 4.80
CA TRP A 468 12.92 11.11 3.99
C TRP A 468 11.56 11.02 4.70
N GLY A 469 11.31 11.76 5.79
CA GLY A 469 10.00 11.79 6.46
C GLY A 469 10.06 12.04 7.97
N ASN A 470 8.89 12.08 8.61
CA ASN A 470 8.76 12.35 10.05
C ASN A 470 8.56 11.06 10.85
N THR A 471 9.13 11.00 12.05
CA THR A 471 8.98 9.86 12.98
C THR A 471 8.70 10.35 14.40
N ILE A 472 8.35 9.42 15.28
CA ILE A 472 8.22 9.67 16.71
C ILE A 472 9.47 9.11 17.40
N CYS A 473 10.04 9.91 18.31
CA CYS A 473 11.16 9.50 19.13
C CYS A 473 10.78 9.49 20.61
N LEU A 474 11.31 8.50 21.34
CA LEU A 474 11.26 8.43 22.79
C LEU A 474 12.69 8.53 23.34
N GLY A 475 12.99 9.66 23.98
CA GLY A 475 14.20 9.84 24.77
C GLY A 475 14.02 9.25 26.18
N PHE A 476 15.06 8.59 26.66
CA PHE A 476 15.16 7.98 27.99
C PHE A 476 16.50 8.33 28.62
N GLU A 477 16.47 8.96 29.79
CA GLU A 477 17.64 9.29 30.59
C GLU A 477 17.44 8.83 32.04
N ILE A 478 18.52 8.37 32.67
CA ILE A 478 18.57 8.06 34.10
C ILE A 478 19.41 9.14 34.73
N LEU A 479 18.83 9.92 35.64
CA LEU A 479 19.58 10.90 36.42
C LEU A 479 20.22 10.18 37.62
N ASP A 480 21.51 10.39 37.82
CA ASP A 480 22.15 10.01 39.08
C ASP A 480 21.58 10.91 40.19
N GLU A 481 21.17 10.32 41.31
CA GLU A 481 20.79 11.07 42.50
C GLU A 481 22.01 11.88 42.96
N GLN A 482 21.93 13.21 42.90
CA GLN A 482 22.91 14.10 43.54
C GLN A 482 22.74 14.10 45.06
#